data_AF-A0A7X7GWY1-F1
#
_entry.id   AF-A0A7X7GWY1-F1
#
_cell.length_a   1.000
_cell.length_b   1.000
_cell.length_c   1.000
_cell.angle_alpha   90.00
_cell.angle_beta   90.00
_cell.angle_gamma   90.00
#
_symmetry.space_group_name_H-M   'P 1'
#
loop_
_entity.id
_entity.type
_entity.pdbx_description
1 polymer ?
#
loop_
_entity_poly.entity_id
_entity_poly.type
_entity_poly.pdbx_seq_one_letter_code
_entity_poly.pdbx_strand_id
1 'polypeptide(L)'
;MMKLGRSGREVGVLRGVVLGGLAGLLLACSGDVGGGAGEGGSGGQTGSGGDVGGGDMPGSGGGSGGGAACVVSCGAGECQQGVCVCGAPFEECSGACVDTAADREHCGGCGLACAAGELCVGGGCVSECPEGLTECSEACVDVQTSSAHCGGCDQPCDGICAGGTCADDEEDDEDDEEPLPETCPSIANPDVRVTGSGGSWTIEGLGGGAENRPSIKAALERAFARLSSGRTSKQSVVVEGSGSVGSNERIELPSYTTLELCGTIDVTNAGGSGDQAPLYARNRQHIEIRRATITGAPLYTMFFREVSDLHLGKIDIRVNSGFGIRIDNNPQSNDWGRSNRVRNIRIDDVYVSGTSNHGVETYGVDGLTVGQVVARNVGYAGLLLNATINAEVGLVDGEDVATGQGYAVFRVANEAGRDGAAWPAGNIHVGKVRARRGGRGIFCVSDSGGLTVDEVDIADTGNNAILLENCHQTRIGAVGGTVSGGGEVRIAHRTNEHTPSSNVTLQNLTVTGTTIRESPCGTGIRICNISGNPTIDACAGTVQASCP
;
A
#
# COMPACT_ATOMS: atom_id res chain seq x y z
N MET A 1 -41.93 -17.29 45.56
CA MET A 1 -42.02 -17.92 46.89
C MET A 1 -41.44 -19.33 46.74
N MET A 2 -40.55 -19.88 47.58
CA MET A 2 -39.80 -19.41 48.76
C MET A 2 -38.28 -19.63 48.46
N LYS A 3 -37.27 -18.89 48.96
CA LYS A 3 -36.68 -18.90 50.33
C LYS A 3 -36.58 -20.30 50.96
N LEU A 4 -35.51 -20.69 51.68
CA LEU A 4 -34.09 -20.31 51.78
C LEU A 4 -33.47 -21.31 52.79
N GLY A 5 -32.23 -21.80 52.63
CA GLY A 5 -31.66 -22.76 53.60
C GLY A 5 -30.14 -22.92 53.54
N ARG A 6 -29.43 -22.27 54.47
CA ARG A 6 -27.98 -22.46 54.71
C ARG A 6 -27.75 -23.46 55.84
N SER A 7 -26.64 -24.21 55.78
CA SER A 7 -25.84 -24.58 56.95
C SER A 7 -24.39 -24.87 56.53
N GLY A 8 -23.46 -24.98 57.48
CA GLY A 8 -22.04 -25.29 57.25
C GLY A 8 -21.21 -25.30 58.54
N ARG A 9 -19.89 -25.58 58.42
CA ARG A 9 -18.89 -25.77 59.51
C ARG A 9 -19.06 -27.08 60.32
N GLU A 10 -18.11 -27.66 61.06
CA GLU A 10 -16.61 -27.67 61.22
C GLU A 10 -16.32 -28.82 62.23
N VAL A 11 -15.21 -29.59 62.34
CA VAL A 11 -13.86 -29.72 61.70
C VAL A 11 -13.51 -31.23 61.63
N GLY A 12 -12.59 -31.69 60.75
CA GLY A 12 -11.99 -33.04 60.84
C GLY A 12 -10.61 -33.15 60.15
N VAL A 13 -9.56 -33.57 60.88
CA VAL A 13 -8.17 -33.61 60.41
C VAL A 13 -7.64 -35.05 60.35
N LEU A 14 -6.85 -35.39 59.32
CA LEU A 14 -5.84 -36.46 59.35
C LEU A 14 -4.68 -36.16 58.36
N ARG A 15 -3.51 -36.76 58.59
CA ARG A 15 -2.23 -36.46 57.90
C ARG A 15 -1.87 -37.49 56.82
N GLY A 16 -1.10 -37.10 55.80
CA GLY A 16 -0.47 -38.08 54.89
C GLY A 16 0.51 -37.54 53.83
N VAL A 17 1.81 -37.54 54.17
CA VAL A 17 2.99 -37.65 53.27
C VAL A 17 3.26 -36.53 52.24
N VAL A 18 4.56 -36.27 51.99
CA VAL A 18 5.11 -35.37 50.96
C VAL A 18 6.14 -36.16 50.15
N LEU A 19 6.08 -36.14 48.81
CA LEU A 19 7.26 -36.14 47.90
C LEU A 19 6.90 -36.13 46.40
N GLY A 20 7.58 -35.25 45.67
CA GLY A 20 7.75 -35.14 44.21
C GLY A 20 8.85 -34.09 43.96
N GLY A 21 9.72 -34.16 42.96
CA GLY A 21 9.66 -34.86 41.67
C GLY A 21 9.30 -33.84 40.57
N LEU A 22 10.13 -33.54 39.56
CA LEU A 22 11.45 -34.06 39.15
C LEU A 22 12.48 -32.91 39.04
N ALA A 23 13.77 -33.26 38.90
CA ALA A 23 14.81 -32.34 38.43
C ALA A 23 15.54 -32.97 37.22
N GLY A 24 15.63 -32.22 36.11
CA GLY A 24 16.46 -32.57 34.95
C GLY A 24 17.72 -31.70 34.93
N LEU A 25 18.90 -32.31 34.75
CA LEU A 25 20.19 -31.64 34.81
C LEU A 25 20.90 -31.67 33.45
N LEU A 26 21.66 -30.61 33.15
CA LEU A 26 22.42 -30.41 31.92
C LEU A 26 23.55 -31.44 31.75
N LEU A 27 23.81 -31.82 30.49
CA LEU A 27 25.06 -32.42 30.02
C LEU A 27 25.14 -32.24 28.48
N ALA A 28 26.25 -31.92 27.81
CA ALA A 28 27.49 -31.21 28.17
C ALA A 28 28.30 -30.89 26.87
N CYS A 29 29.53 -30.40 27.07
CA CYS A 29 30.69 -30.42 26.15
C CYS A 29 30.88 -29.25 25.17
N SER A 30 32.17 -28.90 24.99
CA SER A 30 32.70 -27.77 24.23
C SER A 30 33.95 -28.21 23.46
N GLY A 31 34.36 -27.40 22.47
CA GLY A 31 35.64 -27.53 21.76
C GLY A 31 35.51 -27.11 20.28
N ASP A 32 36.55 -26.65 19.59
CA ASP A 32 37.83 -26.08 20.07
C ASP A 32 38.39 -25.17 18.95
N VAL A 33 39.49 -24.44 19.20
CA VAL A 33 40.01 -23.42 18.27
C VAL A 33 41.14 -23.94 17.39
N GLY A 34 41.03 -23.76 16.07
CA GLY A 34 42.11 -24.05 15.10
C GLY A 34 41.77 -23.52 13.70
N GLY A 35 42.77 -23.01 12.98
CA GLY A 35 42.58 -22.41 11.64
C GLY A 35 43.56 -22.94 10.59
N GLY A 36 43.26 -22.69 9.31
CA GLY A 36 44.09 -23.06 8.16
C GLY A 36 43.48 -22.52 6.86
N ALA A 37 44.33 -22.11 5.91
CA ALA A 37 43.91 -21.45 4.67
C ALA A 37 43.51 -22.43 3.54
N GLY A 38 42.75 -21.94 2.56
CA GLY A 38 42.45 -22.65 1.31
C GLY A 38 41.56 -21.80 0.37
N GLU A 39 41.95 -21.66 -0.89
CA GLU A 39 41.35 -20.74 -1.88
C GLU A 39 40.21 -21.38 -2.70
N GLY A 40 39.31 -20.54 -3.24
CA GLY A 40 38.79 -20.71 -4.62
C GLY A 40 37.28 -20.92 -4.82
N GLY A 41 36.70 -20.16 -5.77
CA GLY A 41 35.64 -20.68 -6.64
C GLY A 41 34.22 -20.10 -6.55
N SER A 42 33.99 -18.95 -7.20
CA SER A 42 32.81 -18.61 -8.03
C SER A 42 31.36 -18.97 -7.61
N GLY A 43 30.51 -17.93 -7.54
CA GLY A 43 29.23 -17.92 -8.28
C GLY A 43 27.91 -18.04 -7.49
N GLY A 44 26.92 -17.23 -7.87
CA GLY A 44 25.50 -17.40 -7.50
C GLY A 44 24.96 -16.39 -6.48
N GLN A 45 24.40 -15.27 -6.95
CA GLN A 45 23.47 -14.46 -6.13
C GLN A 45 22.08 -15.10 -6.18
N THR A 46 21.47 -15.33 -5.01
CA THR A 46 20.04 -15.67 -4.88
C THR A 46 19.33 -14.61 -4.05
N GLY A 47 18.49 -13.80 -4.70
CA GLY A 47 17.65 -12.80 -4.04
C GLY A 47 16.45 -13.45 -3.35
N SER A 48 16.60 -13.77 -2.06
CA SER A 48 15.57 -14.44 -1.27
C SER A 48 14.56 -13.43 -0.68
N GLY A 49 13.55 -13.05 -1.47
CA GLY A 49 12.40 -12.26 -1.01
C GLY A 49 11.40 -13.09 -0.20
N GLY A 50 11.75 -13.44 1.04
CA GLY A 50 10.89 -14.25 1.91
C GLY A 50 9.77 -13.47 2.59
N ASP A 51 8.53 -13.64 2.10
CA ASP A 51 7.32 -13.14 2.77
C ASP A 51 7.08 -13.92 4.08
N VAL A 52 7.40 -13.32 5.23
CA VAL A 52 6.96 -13.81 6.55
C VAL A 52 6.05 -12.77 7.21
N GLY A 53 4.89 -13.25 7.70
CA GLY A 53 3.79 -12.40 8.15
C GLY A 53 4.10 -11.51 9.35
N GLY A 54 3.29 -10.46 9.52
CA GLY A 54 3.49 -9.43 10.54
C GLY A 54 3.49 -9.95 11.98
N GLY A 55 4.69 -10.04 12.56
CA GLY A 55 4.92 -10.17 14.01
C GLY A 55 5.34 -8.83 14.63
N ASP A 56 5.15 -8.68 15.94
CA ASP A 56 5.38 -7.44 16.67
C ASP A 56 6.86 -6.95 16.61
N MET A 57 7.04 -5.66 16.32
CA MET A 57 8.33 -4.96 16.21
C MET A 57 9.12 -4.91 17.55
N PRO A 58 10.38 -5.38 17.61
CA PRO A 58 11.26 -5.20 18.76
C PRO A 58 12.32 -4.10 18.51
N GLY A 59 12.12 -2.94 19.14
CA GLY A 59 13.14 -1.96 19.60
C GLY A 59 14.36 -1.63 18.74
N SER A 60 14.45 -0.38 18.26
CA SER A 60 15.60 0.19 17.56
C SER A 60 16.94 0.09 18.34
N GLY A 61 17.77 -0.88 17.99
CA GLY A 61 19.17 -0.94 18.41
C GLY A 61 20.05 -0.05 17.53
N GLY A 62 20.42 1.14 18.01
CA GLY A 62 21.23 2.08 17.24
C GLY A 62 22.65 1.57 16.97
N GLY A 63 23.00 1.39 15.71
CA GLY A 63 24.33 0.98 15.27
C GLY A 63 24.76 1.72 13.99
N SER A 64 25.45 2.85 14.14
CA SER A 64 25.96 3.64 13.03
C SER A 64 27.15 2.97 12.33
N GLY A 65 26.88 1.96 11.50
CA GLY A 65 27.80 1.54 10.45
C GLY A 65 27.91 2.66 9.41
N GLY A 66 29.05 3.33 9.34
CA GLY A 66 29.23 4.46 8.43
C GLY A 66 29.18 4.01 6.97
N GLY A 67 28.12 4.38 6.26
CA GLY A 67 28.07 4.24 4.80
C GLY A 67 29.19 5.08 4.17
N ALA A 68 30.10 4.42 3.44
CA ALA A 68 31.13 5.10 2.68
C ALA A 68 30.47 5.82 1.49
N ALA A 69 30.32 7.14 1.60
CA ALA A 69 29.86 7.97 0.49
C ALA A 69 30.81 7.82 -0.70
N CYS A 70 30.26 7.63 -1.90
CA CYS A 70 31.04 7.57 -3.12
C CYS A 70 31.78 8.91 -3.34
N VAL A 71 33.00 8.83 -3.86
CA VAL A 71 33.87 10.00 -4.09
C VAL A 71 33.39 10.85 -5.28
N VAL A 72 32.48 10.30 -6.07
CA VAL A 72 31.81 10.87 -7.25
C VAL A 72 30.31 10.52 -7.20
N SER A 73 29.49 11.21 -7.99
CA SER A 73 28.05 10.94 -8.08
C SER A 73 27.75 9.78 -9.01
N CYS A 74 26.92 8.82 -8.56
CA CYS A 74 26.60 7.62 -9.34
C CYS A 74 25.60 7.84 -10.50
N GLY A 75 25.08 9.05 -10.71
CA GLY A 75 24.09 9.31 -11.75
C GLY A 75 22.80 8.51 -11.52
N ALA A 76 22.43 7.66 -12.47
CA ALA A 76 21.22 6.82 -12.42
C ALA A 76 21.36 5.52 -11.59
N GLY A 77 22.50 5.28 -10.93
CA GLY A 77 22.75 4.06 -10.15
C GLY A 77 22.99 4.28 -8.65
N GLU A 78 23.03 3.17 -7.89
CA GLU A 78 23.18 3.20 -6.44
C GLU A 78 24.66 3.20 -5.99
N CYS A 79 25.00 4.02 -4.98
CA CYS A 79 26.30 3.93 -4.32
C CYS A 79 26.30 2.77 -3.30
N GLN A 80 26.93 1.65 -3.63
CA GLN A 80 27.07 0.50 -2.73
C GLN A 80 28.54 0.28 -2.36
N GLN A 81 28.86 0.35 -1.06
CA GLN A 81 30.22 0.17 -0.51
C GLN A 81 31.31 1.10 -1.13
N GLY A 82 30.91 2.27 -1.65
CA GLY A 82 31.82 3.24 -2.28
C GLY A 82 32.07 3.00 -3.78
N VAL A 83 31.34 2.08 -4.41
CA VAL A 83 31.31 1.83 -5.86
C VAL A 83 29.89 2.05 -6.37
N CYS A 84 29.72 2.53 -7.59
CA CYS A 84 28.40 2.69 -8.21
C CYS A 84 27.93 1.37 -8.83
N VAL A 85 26.69 0.99 -8.54
CA VAL A 85 26.04 -0.22 -9.06
C VAL A 85 24.95 0.23 -10.03
N CYS A 86 25.16 -0.06 -11.30
CA CYS A 86 24.29 0.36 -12.39
C CYS A 86 23.28 -0.74 -12.74
N GLY A 87 22.00 -0.37 -12.81
CA GLY A 87 20.98 -1.22 -13.42
C GLY A 87 20.92 -0.98 -14.93
N ALA A 88 20.62 -2.00 -15.72
CA ALA A 88 20.41 -1.84 -17.16
C ALA A 88 19.28 -0.81 -17.43
N PRO A 89 19.42 0.09 -18.42
CA PRO A 89 20.42 0.09 -19.50
C PRO A 89 21.81 0.64 -19.14
N PHE A 90 21.99 1.26 -17.98
CA PHE A 90 23.20 2.02 -17.65
C PHE A 90 24.45 1.15 -17.38
N GLU A 91 25.61 1.62 -17.86
CA GLU A 91 26.94 1.00 -17.70
C GLU A 91 27.79 1.78 -16.68
N GLU A 92 28.75 1.11 -16.01
CA GLU A 92 29.64 1.75 -15.02
C GLU A 92 30.85 2.38 -15.71
N CYS A 93 30.84 3.70 -15.82
CA CYS A 93 31.88 4.49 -16.49
C CYS A 93 32.63 5.37 -15.48
N SER A 94 33.79 4.89 -15.03
CA SER A 94 34.73 5.65 -14.17
C SER A 94 34.15 6.20 -12.86
N GLY A 95 33.19 5.48 -12.27
CA GLY A 95 32.51 5.85 -11.03
C GLY A 95 31.18 6.60 -11.21
N ALA A 96 30.59 6.58 -12.41
CA ALA A 96 29.23 7.04 -12.66
C ALA A 96 28.46 6.01 -13.50
N CYS A 97 27.14 5.91 -13.33
CA CYS A 97 26.29 5.09 -14.19
C CYS A 97 25.78 5.93 -15.36
N VAL A 98 26.13 5.51 -16.58
CA VAL A 98 25.96 6.27 -17.82
C VAL A 98 25.17 5.44 -18.83
N ASP A 99 24.27 6.09 -19.58
CA ASP A 99 23.57 5.43 -20.68
C ASP A 99 24.45 5.45 -21.93
N THR A 100 25.19 4.38 -22.18
CA THR A 100 26.09 4.28 -23.34
C THR A 100 25.34 4.18 -24.67
N ALA A 101 23.99 4.16 -24.68
CA ALA A 101 23.19 4.31 -25.89
C ALA A 101 22.88 5.77 -26.27
N ALA A 102 23.05 6.72 -25.35
CA ALA A 102 22.64 8.13 -25.53
C ALA A 102 23.68 9.18 -25.06
N ASP A 103 24.62 8.82 -24.17
CA ASP A 103 25.70 9.70 -23.72
C ASP A 103 26.78 9.85 -24.80
N ARG A 104 27.00 11.09 -25.24
CA ARG A 104 27.94 11.45 -26.30
C ARG A 104 29.41 11.17 -25.97
N GLU A 105 29.80 11.25 -24.71
CA GLU A 105 31.18 11.03 -24.27
C GLU A 105 31.48 9.54 -23.96
N HIS A 106 30.44 8.70 -23.99
CA HIS A 106 30.49 7.26 -23.67
C HIS A 106 29.72 6.41 -24.71
N CYS A 107 29.66 6.84 -25.96
CA CYS A 107 28.76 6.28 -26.96
C CYS A 107 29.18 4.88 -27.44
N GLY A 108 28.35 3.88 -27.18
CA GLY A 108 28.65 2.47 -27.45
C GLY A 108 29.63 1.83 -26.46
N GLY A 109 30.01 2.55 -25.40
CA GLY A 109 30.87 2.05 -24.32
C GLY A 109 31.66 3.16 -23.61
N CYS A 110 32.05 2.91 -22.36
CA CYS A 110 32.66 3.93 -21.51
C CYS A 110 33.90 4.61 -22.11
N GLY A 111 33.84 5.94 -22.25
CA GLY A 111 34.94 6.78 -22.77
C GLY A 111 35.06 6.79 -24.30
N LEU A 112 34.11 6.21 -25.03
CA LEU A 112 34.00 6.28 -26.49
C LEU A 112 33.28 7.57 -26.91
N ALA A 113 33.94 8.71 -26.70
CA ALA A 113 33.38 10.00 -27.09
C ALA A 113 33.26 10.14 -28.62
N CYS A 114 32.10 10.63 -29.08
CA CYS A 114 31.86 10.95 -30.48
C CYS A 114 32.71 12.16 -30.95
N ALA A 115 32.84 12.36 -32.27
CA ALA A 115 33.59 13.49 -32.78
C ALA A 115 32.90 14.84 -32.47
N ALA A 116 33.67 15.93 -32.51
CA ALA A 116 33.15 17.26 -32.22
C ALA A 116 32.09 17.70 -33.25
N GLY A 117 30.82 17.63 -32.86
CA GLY A 117 29.65 17.88 -33.72
C GLY A 117 28.84 16.62 -34.07
N GLU A 118 29.18 15.46 -33.50
CA GLU A 118 28.37 14.23 -33.56
C GLU A 118 27.54 14.05 -32.28
N LEU A 119 26.51 13.21 -32.35
CA LEU A 119 25.55 12.91 -31.28
C LEU A 119 25.50 11.38 -31.10
N CYS A 120 25.19 10.89 -29.89
CA CYS A 120 25.02 9.45 -29.67
C CYS A 120 23.56 9.03 -29.89
N VAL A 121 23.35 7.98 -30.70
CA VAL A 121 22.03 7.37 -30.91
C VAL A 121 22.16 5.85 -30.98
N GLY A 122 21.56 5.15 -30.02
CA GLY A 122 21.58 3.68 -29.96
C GLY A 122 22.97 3.08 -29.81
N GLY A 123 23.91 3.83 -29.21
CA GLY A 123 25.32 3.43 -29.07
C GLY A 123 26.17 3.60 -30.34
N GLY A 124 25.69 4.39 -31.31
CA GLY A 124 26.46 4.81 -32.48
C GLY A 124 26.52 6.33 -32.60
N CYS A 125 27.70 6.85 -32.92
CA CYS A 125 27.89 8.27 -33.23
C CYS A 125 27.32 8.62 -34.60
N VAL A 126 26.51 9.68 -34.68
CA VAL A 126 25.90 10.19 -35.91
C VAL A 126 26.12 11.70 -36.03
N SER A 127 26.27 12.20 -37.26
CA SER A 127 26.50 13.64 -37.52
C SER A 127 25.22 14.48 -37.59
N GLU A 128 24.06 13.84 -37.70
CA GLU A 128 22.73 14.44 -37.77
C GLU A 128 21.74 13.45 -37.12
N CYS A 129 20.65 13.94 -36.51
CA CYS A 129 19.65 13.06 -35.90
C CYS A 129 18.84 12.28 -36.96
N PRO A 130 18.51 11.00 -36.72
CA PRO A 130 17.55 10.25 -37.55
C PRO A 130 16.19 10.94 -37.70
N GLU A 131 15.52 10.72 -38.84
CA GLU A 131 14.17 11.27 -39.09
C GLU A 131 13.20 10.94 -37.94
N GLY A 132 12.61 11.98 -37.35
CA GLY A 132 11.71 11.90 -36.20
C GLY A 132 12.33 12.35 -34.88
N LEU A 133 13.65 12.36 -34.75
CA LEU A 133 14.35 12.85 -33.55
C LEU A 133 14.84 14.29 -33.73
N THR A 134 14.94 15.05 -32.63
CA THR A 134 15.44 16.43 -32.59
C THR A 134 16.77 16.49 -31.85
N GLU A 135 17.70 17.30 -32.34
CA GLU A 135 18.97 17.59 -31.67
C GLU A 135 18.74 18.44 -30.42
N CYS A 136 18.93 17.83 -29.24
CA CYS A 136 18.71 18.44 -27.93
C CYS A 136 20.03 18.48 -27.15
N SER A 137 20.78 19.56 -27.36
CA SER A 137 22.14 19.83 -26.86
C SER A 137 23.19 18.80 -27.27
N GLU A 138 23.17 17.59 -26.70
CA GLU A 138 24.19 16.54 -26.93
C GLU A 138 23.59 15.16 -27.26
N ALA A 139 22.26 15.04 -27.29
CA ALA A 139 21.53 13.81 -27.63
C ALA A 139 20.43 14.08 -28.69
N CYS A 140 20.03 13.04 -29.42
CA CYS A 140 18.84 13.08 -30.28
C CYS A 140 17.62 12.56 -29.52
N VAL A 141 16.63 13.41 -29.30
CA VAL A 141 15.44 13.09 -28.48
C VAL A 141 14.18 13.06 -29.35
N ASP A 142 13.31 12.09 -29.10
CA ASP A 142 11.94 12.13 -29.63
C ASP A 142 11.10 13.14 -28.82
N VAL A 143 11.08 14.39 -29.27
CA VAL A 143 10.25 15.45 -28.69
C VAL A 143 8.74 15.22 -28.87
N GLN A 144 8.32 14.15 -29.57
CA GLN A 144 6.91 13.77 -29.66
C GLN A 144 6.45 12.88 -28.50
N THR A 145 7.38 12.22 -27.79
CA THR A 145 7.07 11.22 -26.74
C THR A 145 7.92 11.36 -25.47
N SER A 146 9.00 12.14 -25.46
CA SER A 146 9.83 12.35 -24.28
C SER A 146 9.22 13.38 -23.31
N SER A 147 8.88 12.95 -22.10
CA SER A 147 8.37 13.83 -21.04
C SER A 147 9.41 14.81 -20.48
N ALA A 148 10.70 14.63 -20.76
CA ALA A 148 11.74 15.61 -20.41
C ALA A 148 11.89 16.74 -21.47
N HIS A 149 11.37 16.54 -22.68
CA HIS A 149 11.61 17.38 -23.85
C HIS A 149 10.37 17.49 -24.76
N CYS A 150 9.18 17.57 -24.18
CA CYS A 150 7.92 17.46 -24.90
C CYS A 150 7.63 18.70 -25.77
N GLY A 151 7.59 18.50 -27.07
CA GLY A 151 7.47 19.59 -28.06
C GLY A 151 8.75 20.42 -28.25
N GLY A 152 9.80 20.21 -27.44
CA GLY A 152 11.07 20.92 -27.58
C GLY A 152 12.11 20.57 -26.50
N CYS A 153 13.37 20.82 -26.83
CA CYS A 153 14.53 20.33 -26.08
C CYS A 153 14.70 20.82 -24.63
N ASP A 154 13.95 21.82 -24.19
CA ASP A 154 13.95 22.33 -22.81
C ASP A 154 12.52 22.46 -22.28
N GLN A 155 11.63 21.52 -22.64
CA GLN A 155 10.20 21.52 -22.30
C GLN A 155 9.80 20.24 -21.54
N PRO A 156 10.17 20.09 -20.26
CA PRO A 156 9.66 18.99 -19.45
C PRO A 156 8.15 19.12 -19.21
N CYS A 157 7.45 18.00 -19.11
CA CYS A 157 6.05 17.91 -18.72
C CYS A 157 5.88 16.96 -17.53
N ASP A 158 5.03 17.34 -16.58
CA ASP A 158 4.72 16.51 -15.40
C ASP A 158 3.72 15.37 -15.74
N GLY A 159 3.03 15.48 -16.88
CA GLY A 159 2.13 14.47 -17.47
C GLY A 159 2.76 13.67 -18.62
N ILE A 160 1.92 13.10 -19.49
CA ILE A 160 2.34 12.26 -20.62
C ILE A 160 2.71 13.15 -21.81
N CYS A 161 3.83 12.89 -22.50
CA CYS A 161 4.10 13.57 -23.77
C CYS A 161 3.42 12.83 -24.94
N ALA A 162 2.51 13.51 -25.65
CA ALA A 162 1.75 12.92 -26.76
C ALA A 162 1.75 13.85 -27.98
N GLY A 163 2.45 13.45 -29.05
CA GLY A 163 2.54 14.25 -30.28
C GLY A 163 3.27 15.59 -30.09
N GLY A 164 4.15 15.67 -29.09
CA GLY A 164 4.91 16.87 -28.74
C GLY A 164 4.04 17.96 -28.12
N THR A 165 2.95 17.56 -27.47
CA THR A 165 2.17 18.39 -26.56
C THR A 165 2.11 17.68 -25.22
N CYS A 166 2.17 18.43 -24.12
CA CYS A 166 1.87 17.92 -22.79
C CYS A 166 0.40 17.43 -22.80
N ALA A 167 0.20 16.13 -22.65
CA ALA A 167 -1.07 15.57 -22.23
C ALA A 167 -1.07 15.57 -20.70
N ASP A 168 -1.45 16.71 -20.17
CA ASP A 168 -1.94 16.84 -18.80
C ASP A 168 -3.19 15.95 -18.68
N ASP A 169 -3.45 15.32 -17.52
CA ASP A 169 -4.52 14.31 -17.34
C ASP A 169 -5.96 14.90 -17.36
N GLU A 170 -6.18 16.06 -17.99
CA GLU A 170 -7.45 16.79 -18.03
C GLU A 170 -8.50 16.16 -18.97
N GLU A 171 -9.29 15.22 -18.44
CA GLU A 171 -10.75 15.38 -18.52
C GLU A 171 -11.28 15.80 -17.14
N ASP A 172 -11.53 17.10 -16.96
CA ASP A 172 -12.28 17.74 -15.86
C ASP A 172 -11.81 17.47 -14.40
N ASP A 173 -10.65 18.00 -13.97
CA ASP A 173 -10.25 18.04 -12.53
C ASP A 173 -9.42 19.29 -12.12
N GLU A 174 -9.90 20.52 -12.44
CA GLU A 174 -9.37 21.78 -11.84
C GLU A 174 -9.64 21.89 -10.30
N ASP A 175 -10.21 20.85 -9.69
CA ASP A 175 -10.64 20.76 -8.28
C ASP A 175 -10.01 19.55 -7.50
N ASP A 176 -8.85 18.98 -7.87
CA ASP A 176 -8.17 17.91 -7.05
C ASP A 176 -7.59 18.42 -5.70
N GLU A 177 -7.87 19.68 -5.34
CA GLU A 177 -7.84 20.23 -3.97
C GLU A 177 -9.28 20.38 -3.40
N GLU A 178 -10.21 19.46 -3.75
CA GLU A 178 -11.66 19.61 -3.52
C GLU A 178 -11.95 20.00 -2.06
N PRO A 179 -12.38 21.25 -1.79
CA PRO A 179 -12.35 21.78 -0.44
C PRO A 179 -13.43 21.10 0.40
N LEU A 180 -12.99 20.30 1.38
CA LEU A 180 -13.80 19.52 2.33
C LEU A 180 -15.17 20.16 2.59
N PRO A 181 -16.28 19.66 2.01
CA PRO A 181 -17.43 20.48 1.67
C PRO A 181 -17.87 21.44 2.77
N GLU A 182 -17.93 22.74 2.44
CA GLU A 182 -17.79 23.88 3.37
C GLU A 182 -18.75 23.88 4.58
N THR A 183 -19.88 23.19 4.50
CA THR A 183 -20.88 23.17 5.57
C THR A 183 -20.69 22.01 6.54
N CYS A 184 -19.89 22.25 7.58
CA CYS A 184 -20.09 21.58 8.87
C CYS A 184 -21.29 22.21 9.62
N PRO A 185 -22.07 21.43 10.41
CA PRO A 185 -22.13 19.97 10.47
C PRO A 185 -23.28 19.44 9.62
N SER A 186 -23.06 18.30 8.95
CA SER A 186 -24.12 17.58 8.23
C SER A 186 -25.04 16.79 9.18
N ILE A 187 -24.69 16.66 10.47
CA ILE A 187 -25.63 16.36 11.56
C ILE A 187 -26.04 17.68 12.24
N ALA A 188 -27.15 18.28 11.81
CA ALA A 188 -27.64 19.54 12.37
C ALA A 188 -27.99 19.44 13.88
N ASN A 189 -28.56 18.30 14.31
CA ASN A 189 -29.01 18.06 15.68
C ASN A 189 -28.36 16.79 16.26
N PRO A 190 -27.09 16.84 16.71
CA PRO A 190 -26.40 15.69 17.28
C PRO A 190 -26.83 15.41 18.73
N ASP A 191 -26.67 14.17 19.18
CA ASP A 191 -26.90 13.76 20.57
C ASP A 191 -25.94 14.50 21.52
N VAL A 192 -24.65 14.58 21.12
CA VAL A 192 -23.58 15.29 21.83
C VAL A 192 -22.81 16.18 20.86
N ARG A 193 -22.62 17.44 21.25
CA ARG A 193 -21.83 18.43 20.50
C ARG A 193 -20.57 18.76 21.29
N VAL A 194 -19.42 18.78 20.60
CA VAL A 194 -18.12 19.15 21.15
C VAL A 194 -17.60 20.35 20.37
N THR A 195 -17.33 21.47 21.04
CA THR A 195 -16.86 22.70 20.40
C THR A 195 -15.60 23.22 21.07
N GLY A 196 -14.57 23.60 20.31
CA GLY A 196 -13.35 24.12 20.91
C GLY A 196 -12.15 24.22 20.00
N SER A 197 -11.02 24.60 20.60
CA SER A 197 -9.70 24.59 19.95
C SER A 197 -8.60 24.58 21.01
N GLY A 198 -7.43 24.04 20.64
CA GLY A 198 -6.25 24.02 21.49
C GLY A 198 -6.53 23.47 22.91
N GLY A 199 -6.40 24.34 23.91
CA GLY A 199 -6.51 24.01 25.33
C GLY A 199 -7.91 24.09 25.97
N SER A 200 -8.98 24.35 25.21
CA SER A 200 -10.33 24.49 25.78
C SER A 200 -11.44 23.94 24.86
N TRP A 201 -12.16 22.94 25.36
CA TRP A 201 -13.18 22.20 24.62
C TRP A 201 -14.45 22.02 25.46
N THR A 202 -15.58 22.52 24.97
CA THR A 202 -16.90 22.44 25.59
C THR A 202 -17.63 21.19 25.10
N ILE A 203 -18.33 20.48 25.99
CA ILE A 203 -19.18 19.33 25.65
C ILE A 203 -20.61 19.62 26.12
N GLU A 204 -21.56 19.55 25.19
CA GLU A 204 -22.99 19.78 25.38
C GLU A 204 -23.82 18.61 24.84
N GLY A 205 -25.09 18.49 25.25
CA GLY A 205 -26.00 17.44 24.76
C GLY A 205 -26.27 16.31 25.77
N LEU A 206 -27.18 15.40 25.37
CA LEU A 206 -27.80 14.34 26.18
C LEU A 206 -28.23 14.76 27.61
N GLY A 207 -28.79 15.96 27.75
CA GLY A 207 -29.28 16.49 29.03
C GLY A 207 -28.19 16.86 30.04
N GLY A 208 -26.91 16.70 29.69
CA GLY A 208 -25.78 17.21 30.47
C GLY A 208 -25.57 18.69 30.20
N GLY A 209 -25.41 19.50 31.25
CA GLY A 209 -24.96 20.89 31.12
C GLY A 209 -23.55 20.98 30.53
N ALA A 210 -23.14 22.16 30.06
CA ALA A 210 -21.82 22.38 29.48
C ALA A 210 -20.68 21.94 30.43
N GLU A 211 -19.76 21.10 29.94
CA GLU A 211 -18.52 20.72 30.62
C GLU A 211 -17.31 21.15 29.78
N ASN A 212 -16.26 21.66 30.40
CA ASN A 212 -15.01 22.00 29.69
C ASN A 212 -13.92 20.94 29.92
N ARG A 213 -13.09 20.71 28.90
CA ARG A 213 -11.96 19.77 28.87
C ARG A 213 -10.72 20.41 28.22
N PRO A 214 -9.50 19.99 28.62
CA PRO A 214 -8.26 20.67 28.23
C PRO A 214 -7.70 20.27 26.85
N SER A 215 -8.29 19.28 26.16
CA SER A 215 -7.85 18.82 24.84
C SER A 215 -8.99 18.12 24.09
N ILE A 216 -8.87 18.01 22.77
CA ILE A 216 -9.83 17.32 21.90
C ILE A 216 -10.04 15.86 22.32
N LYS A 217 -8.95 15.16 22.69
CA LYS A 217 -8.99 13.81 23.26
C LYS A 217 -9.83 13.74 24.53
N ALA A 218 -9.53 14.58 25.53
CA ALA A 218 -10.25 14.59 26.79
C ALA A 218 -11.72 15.02 26.64
N ALA A 219 -12.04 15.77 25.58
CA ALA A 219 -13.40 16.13 25.20
C ALA A 219 -14.15 14.98 24.55
N LEU A 220 -13.55 14.29 23.57
CA LEU A 220 -14.13 13.12 22.92
C LEU A 220 -14.33 11.95 23.89
N GLU A 221 -13.34 11.64 24.73
CA GLU A 221 -13.48 10.64 25.81
C GLU A 221 -14.65 10.99 26.74
N ARG A 222 -14.84 12.28 27.06
CA ARG A 222 -15.98 12.72 27.88
C ARG A 222 -17.31 12.65 27.14
N ALA A 223 -17.34 12.99 25.86
CA ALA A 223 -18.51 12.93 24.98
C ALA A 223 -18.99 11.48 24.78
N PHE A 224 -18.07 10.57 24.48
CA PHE A 224 -18.34 9.13 24.43
C PHE A 224 -18.86 8.59 25.77
N ALA A 225 -18.36 9.11 26.90
CA ALA A 225 -18.88 8.83 28.25
C ALA A 225 -20.19 9.59 28.62
N ARG A 226 -20.81 10.33 27.70
CA ARG A 226 -22.20 10.82 27.82
C ARG A 226 -23.20 9.94 27.06
N LEU A 227 -22.75 9.22 26.04
CA LEU A 227 -23.62 8.37 25.22
C LEU A 227 -24.23 7.24 26.06
N SER A 228 -25.47 6.86 25.74
CA SER A 228 -26.27 5.96 26.58
C SER A 228 -25.58 4.59 26.75
N SER A 229 -25.65 4.03 27.96
CA SER A 229 -25.19 2.67 28.21
C SER A 229 -26.19 1.65 27.65
N GLY A 230 -25.68 0.53 27.12
CA GLY A 230 -26.54 -0.54 26.56
C GLY A 230 -27.27 -0.17 25.26
N ARG A 231 -26.78 0.81 24.49
CA ARG A 231 -27.29 1.15 23.15
C ARG A 231 -27.43 -0.08 22.25
N THR A 232 -28.48 -0.07 21.45
CA THR A 232 -28.70 -0.95 20.29
C THR A 232 -28.95 -0.15 19.00
N SER A 233 -28.81 1.17 19.06
CA SER A 233 -28.97 2.13 17.97
C SER A 233 -27.87 3.19 18.07
N LYS A 234 -27.37 3.67 16.92
CA LYS A 234 -26.32 4.70 16.88
C LYS A 234 -26.75 5.97 17.62
N GLN A 235 -25.82 6.59 18.35
CA GLN A 235 -25.92 7.97 18.85
C GLN A 235 -24.73 8.79 18.32
N SER A 236 -24.95 10.07 18.12
CA SER A 236 -24.11 10.96 17.32
C SER A 236 -23.25 11.92 18.15
N VAL A 237 -21.98 12.05 17.76
CA VAL A 237 -21.03 13.03 18.29
C VAL A 237 -20.49 13.86 17.15
N VAL A 238 -20.68 15.18 17.23
CA VAL A 238 -20.11 16.16 16.30
C VAL A 238 -18.99 16.93 17.00
N VAL A 239 -17.85 17.10 16.34
CA VAL A 239 -16.71 17.89 16.84
C VAL A 239 -16.43 19.08 15.93
N GLU A 240 -16.61 20.28 16.46
CA GLU A 240 -16.46 21.55 15.76
C GLU A 240 -15.19 22.26 16.25
N GLY A 241 -14.15 22.18 15.41
CA GLY A 241 -12.84 22.79 15.64
C GLY A 241 -11.68 21.77 15.60
N SER A 242 -10.47 22.28 15.38
CA SER A 242 -9.25 21.47 15.22
C SER A 242 -8.43 21.39 16.51
N GLY A 243 -7.73 20.27 16.72
CA GLY A 243 -6.92 20.05 17.92
C GLY A 243 -5.92 18.90 17.78
N SER A 244 -4.85 18.96 18.58
CA SER A 244 -3.78 17.98 18.53
C SER A 244 -4.00 16.78 19.46
N VAL A 245 -3.44 15.64 19.06
CA VAL A 245 -3.38 14.37 19.80
C VAL A 245 -1.92 13.85 19.74
N GLY A 246 -1.42 13.15 20.76
CA GLY A 246 -0.10 12.52 20.68
C GLY A 246 -0.12 11.25 19.81
N SER A 247 0.94 10.96 19.06
CA SER A 247 1.04 9.72 18.25
C SER A 247 0.93 8.43 19.09
N ASN A 248 1.25 8.53 20.38
CA ASN A 248 1.16 7.46 21.37
C ASN A 248 -0.18 7.42 22.14
N GLU A 249 -1.12 8.30 21.79
CA GLU A 249 -2.47 8.32 22.36
C GLU A 249 -3.47 7.58 21.47
N ARG A 250 -4.66 7.33 22.02
CA ARG A 250 -5.82 6.83 21.26
C ARG A 250 -7.11 7.40 21.81
N ILE A 251 -8.10 7.60 20.94
CA ILE A 251 -9.47 7.90 21.31
C ILE A 251 -10.32 6.70 20.90
N GLU A 252 -10.82 5.96 21.88
CA GLU A 252 -11.55 4.71 21.63
C GLU A 252 -13.04 4.97 21.37
N LEU A 253 -13.51 4.65 20.16
CA LEU A 253 -14.91 4.78 19.77
C LEU A 253 -15.75 3.63 20.39
N PRO A 254 -16.83 3.93 21.13
CA PRO A 254 -17.76 2.90 21.59
C PRO A 254 -18.59 2.33 20.45
N SER A 255 -19.09 1.10 20.61
CA SER A 255 -20.13 0.55 19.73
C SER A 255 -21.37 1.45 19.64
N TYR A 256 -22.10 1.38 18.53
CA TYR A 256 -23.29 2.21 18.26
C TYR A 256 -23.03 3.72 18.32
N THR A 257 -21.96 4.18 17.67
CA THR A 257 -21.55 5.59 17.67
C THR A 257 -21.37 6.10 16.25
N THR A 258 -22.03 7.22 15.93
CA THR A 258 -21.73 8.04 14.75
C THR A 258 -20.82 9.19 15.20
N LEU A 259 -19.71 9.39 14.51
CA LEU A 259 -18.77 10.49 14.72
C LEU A 259 -18.71 11.36 13.46
N GLU A 260 -18.67 12.67 13.62
CA GLU A 260 -18.38 13.61 12.55
C GLU A 260 -17.39 14.66 13.06
N LEU A 261 -16.18 14.65 12.49
CA LEU A 261 -15.15 15.64 12.78
C LEU A 261 -15.18 16.71 11.69
N CYS A 262 -15.41 17.96 12.09
CA CYS A 262 -15.41 19.10 11.18
C CYS A 262 -14.09 19.88 11.17
N GLY A 263 -13.24 19.65 12.17
CA GLY A 263 -11.87 20.16 12.21
C GLY A 263 -10.85 19.03 12.17
N THR A 264 -9.60 19.41 12.02
CA THR A 264 -8.45 18.51 11.90
C THR A 264 -8.05 17.92 13.24
N ILE A 265 -7.78 16.60 13.28
CA ILE A 265 -6.94 16.01 14.32
C ILE A 265 -5.48 16.07 13.85
N ASP A 266 -4.66 16.86 14.54
CA ASP A 266 -3.23 16.94 14.24
C ASP A 266 -2.42 15.99 15.14
N VAL A 267 -1.70 15.04 14.55
CA VAL A 267 -0.99 14.00 15.28
C VAL A 267 0.45 14.42 15.53
N THR A 268 0.76 14.66 16.79
CA THR A 268 2.00 15.30 17.25
C THR A 268 2.97 14.31 17.89
N ASN A 269 4.27 14.66 17.89
CA ASN A 269 5.36 13.93 18.54
C ASN A 269 5.58 12.51 17.98
N ALA A 270 6.10 12.41 16.74
CA ALA A 270 6.38 11.15 16.05
C ALA A 270 7.00 10.06 16.95
N GLY A 271 6.36 8.89 16.97
CA GLY A 271 6.71 7.77 17.86
C GLY A 271 5.50 6.90 18.20
N GLY A 272 5.61 6.10 19.26
CA GLY A 272 4.59 5.13 19.66
C GLY A 272 4.97 3.68 19.36
N SER A 273 4.09 2.74 19.72
CA SER A 273 4.22 1.32 19.43
C SER A 273 2.87 0.57 19.54
N GLY A 274 2.80 -0.64 18.98
CA GLY A 274 1.56 -1.42 18.94
C GLY A 274 0.56 -0.84 17.94
N ASP A 275 -0.67 -0.61 18.39
CA ASP A 275 -1.81 -0.16 17.59
C ASP A 275 -2.36 1.20 18.03
N GLN A 276 -1.47 2.17 18.20
CA GLN A 276 -1.82 3.55 18.57
C GLN A 276 -2.29 4.34 17.34
N ALA A 277 -3.48 4.93 17.46
CA ALA A 277 -4.14 5.74 16.43
C ALA A 277 -5.07 6.76 17.11
N PRO A 278 -5.17 8.01 16.61
CA PRO A 278 -6.07 9.02 17.18
C PRO A 278 -7.54 8.57 17.11
N LEU A 279 -7.95 7.84 16.07
CA LEU A 279 -9.26 7.21 15.98
C LEU A 279 -9.09 5.68 16.01
N TYR A 280 -9.63 5.06 17.06
CA TYR A 280 -9.35 3.67 17.40
C TYR A 280 -10.62 2.92 17.82
N ALA A 281 -10.75 1.64 17.45
CA ALA A 281 -11.73 0.75 18.07
C ALA A 281 -11.23 -0.69 18.11
N ARG A 282 -11.49 -1.40 19.22
CA ARG A 282 -11.25 -2.86 19.31
C ARG A 282 -12.40 -3.61 19.96
N ASN A 283 -12.86 -4.71 19.36
CA ASN A 283 -14.05 -5.46 19.79
C ASN A 283 -15.31 -4.57 19.87
N ARG A 284 -15.62 -3.83 18.79
CA ARG A 284 -16.73 -2.86 18.73
C ARG A 284 -17.58 -3.09 17.48
N GLN A 285 -18.83 -2.64 17.52
CA GLN A 285 -19.79 -2.84 16.43
C GLN A 285 -20.67 -1.63 16.16
N HIS A 286 -21.16 -1.47 14.93
CA HIS A 286 -22.05 -0.38 14.52
C HIS A 286 -21.41 1.01 14.72
N ILE A 287 -20.22 1.21 14.15
CA ILE A 287 -19.47 2.48 14.20
C ILE A 287 -19.58 3.18 12.84
N GLU A 288 -19.70 4.49 12.86
CA GLU A 288 -19.80 5.33 11.67
C GLU A 288 -18.95 6.59 11.86
N ILE A 289 -18.07 6.91 10.92
CA ILE A 289 -17.25 8.13 10.93
C ILE A 289 -17.53 8.88 9.63
N ARG A 290 -18.43 9.86 9.67
CA ARG A 290 -19.00 10.48 8.45
C ARG A 290 -18.02 11.40 7.74
N ARG A 291 -17.16 12.07 8.52
CA ARG A 291 -16.00 12.85 8.07
C ARG A 291 -14.91 12.78 9.12
N ALA A 292 -13.65 12.68 8.68
CA ALA A 292 -12.48 12.93 9.50
C ALA A 292 -11.33 13.47 8.65
N THR A 293 -10.62 14.47 9.18
CA THR A 293 -9.39 15.03 8.59
C THR A 293 -8.25 14.86 9.58
N ILE A 294 -7.15 14.22 9.18
CA ILE A 294 -6.03 13.86 10.06
C ILE A 294 -4.70 14.31 9.44
N THR A 295 -3.88 15.03 10.22
CA THR A 295 -2.57 15.53 9.81
C THR A 295 -1.44 15.06 10.72
N GLY A 296 -0.19 15.35 10.34
CA GLY A 296 0.97 15.22 11.21
C GLY A 296 1.74 13.90 11.06
N ALA A 297 2.23 13.37 12.19
CA ALA A 297 3.17 12.24 12.24
C ALA A 297 2.64 11.08 13.12
N PRO A 298 1.62 10.32 12.65
CA PRO A 298 1.03 9.20 13.38
C PRO A 298 1.86 7.92 13.29
N LEU A 299 1.49 6.94 14.14
CA LEU A 299 1.80 5.53 13.91
C LEU A 299 0.78 4.92 12.93
N TYR A 300 -0.50 5.00 13.27
CA TYR A 300 -1.65 4.82 12.37
C TYR A 300 -2.58 6.04 12.45
N THR A 301 -3.22 6.46 11.36
CA THR A 301 -4.25 7.52 11.42
C THR A 301 -5.57 6.97 11.95
N MET A 302 -5.93 5.75 11.54
CA MET A 302 -7.09 5.03 12.05
C MET A 302 -6.79 3.55 12.21
N PHE A 303 -7.25 2.96 13.31
CA PHE A 303 -7.03 1.55 13.60
C PHE A 303 -8.28 0.86 14.16
N PHE A 304 -8.78 -0.12 13.44
CA PHE A 304 -10.00 -0.86 13.77
C PHE A 304 -9.70 -2.36 13.81
N ARG A 305 -9.76 -2.98 15.00
CA ARG A 305 -9.46 -4.42 15.17
C ARG A 305 -10.64 -5.19 15.76
N GLU A 306 -10.95 -6.35 15.19
CA GLU A 306 -12.05 -7.21 15.67
C GLU A 306 -13.40 -6.44 15.70
N VAL A 307 -13.71 -5.71 14.62
CA VAL A 307 -14.93 -4.88 14.49
C VAL A 307 -16.01 -5.49 13.57
N SER A 308 -17.23 -4.95 13.61
CA SER A 308 -18.28 -5.24 12.62
C SER A 308 -19.23 -4.06 12.40
N ASP A 309 -19.82 -3.96 11.20
CA ASP A 309 -20.67 -2.80 10.80
C ASP A 309 -19.92 -1.48 11.03
N LEU A 310 -18.79 -1.32 10.33
CA LEU A 310 -17.99 -0.10 10.31
C LEU A 310 -18.22 0.64 9.00
N HIS A 311 -18.61 1.91 9.09
CA HIS A 311 -18.75 2.80 7.94
C HIS A 311 -17.83 4.01 8.10
N LEU A 312 -16.91 4.19 7.15
CA LEU A 312 -16.11 5.40 6.99
C LEU A 312 -16.68 6.19 5.79
N GLY A 313 -16.99 7.48 6.01
CA GLY A 313 -17.46 8.41 4.97
C GLY A 313 -16.31 9.04 4.20
N LYS A 314 -16.34 10.37 3.97
CA LYS A 314 -15.23 11.10 3.35
C LYS A 314 -14.10 11.32 4.36
N ILE A 315 -13.00 10.61 4.18
CA ILE A 315 -11.80 10.65 5.02
C ILE A 315 -10.66 11.34 4.28
N ASP A 316 -9.99 12.27 4.95
CA ASP A 316 -8.86 13.03 4.41
C ASP A 316 -7.65 12.86 5.34
N ILE A 317 -6.55 12.32 4.80
CA ILE A 317 -5.31 12.03 5.52
C ILE A 317 -4.15 12.73 4.81
N ARG A 318 -3.48 13.66 5.50
CA ARG A 318 -2.34 14.43 4.99
C ARG A 318 -1.20 14.41 6.00
N VAL A 319 -0.40 13.35 5.95
CA VAL A 319 0.63 13.04 6.96
C VAL A 319 2.03 13.11 6.37
N ASN A 320 3.05 12.98 7.21
CA ASN A 320 4.46 12.93 6.78
C ASN A 320 5.21 11.68 7.27
N SER A 321 4.50 10.74 7.91
CA SER A 321 5.03 9.46 8.35
C SER A 321 3.89 8.46 8.64
N GLY A 322 4.26 7.19 8.83
CA GLY A 322 3.39 6.19 9.43
C GLY A 322 2.39 5.58 8.45
N PHE A 323 1.30 5.07 9.00
CA PHE A 323 0.27 4.29 8.33
C PHE A 323 -1.04 5.08 8.25
N GLY A 324 -1.80 4.92 7.17
CA GLY A 324 -3.16 5.45 7.09
C GLY A 324 -4.16 4.60 7.87
N ILE A 325 -5.12 4.00 7.16
CA ILE A 325 -6.23 3.24 7.74
C ILE A 325 -5.88 1.76 7.80
N ARG A 326 -5.96 1.16 9.00
CA ARG A 326 -5.81 -0.29 9.23
C ARG A 326 -7.11 -0.88 9.77
N ILE A 327 -7.70 -1.83 9.04
CA ILE A 327 -8.89 -2.59 9.45
C ILE A 327 -8.50 -4.07 9.51
N ASP A 328 -8.37 -4.66 10.69
CA ASP A 328 -8.01 -6.09 10.79
C ASP A 328 -8.80 -6.88 11.83
N ASN A 329 -8.60 -8.20 11.79
CA ASN A 329 -9.27 -9.13 12.68
C ASN A 329 -8.33 -9.81 13.69
N ASN A 330 -7.23 -9.12 14.02
CA ASN A 330 -6.11 -9.62 14.81
C ASN A 330 -5.31 -10.74 14.10
N PRO A 331 -4.30 -10.37 13.27
CA PRO A 331 -3.54 -11.28 12.40
C PRO A 331 -2.56 -12.21 13.16
N GLN A 332 -2.58 -12.23 14.50
CA GLN A 332 -1.82 -13.17 15.32
C GLN A 332 -2.38 -14.61 15.25
N SER A 333 -3.44 -14.83 14.48
CA SER A 333 -4.00 -16.14 14.14
C SER A 333 -3.20 -16.82 13.02
N ASN A 334 -2.82 -18.08 13.21
CA ASN A 334 -1.99 -18.86 12.27
C ASN A 334 -2.76 -19.35 11.02
N ASP A 335 -3.88 -18.71 10.70
CA ASP A 335 -4.79 -19.06 9.61
C ASP A 335 -5.10 -17.89 8.68
N TRP A 336 -4.28 -16.83 8.66
CA TRP A 336 -4.52 -15.58 7.91
C TRP A 336 -5.86 -14.91 8.27
N GLY A 337 -6.34 -15.09 9.50
CA GLY A 337 -7.59 -14.53 9.98
C GLY A 337 -8.86 -15.23 9.47
N ARG A 338 -8.76 -16.36 8.75
CA ARG A 338 -9.92 -17.02 8.12
C ARG A 338 -11.01 -17.43 9.12
N SER A 339 -10.66 -17.79 10.35
CA SER A 339 -11.61 -18.20 11.40
C SER A 339 -12.34 -17.06 12.11
N ASN A 340 -11.78 -15.84 12.14
CA ASN A 340 -12.28 -14.73 12.96
C ASN A 340 -12.61 -13.49 12.12
N ARG A 341 -13.14 -13.65 10.90
CA ARG A 341 -13.24 -12.52 9.95
C ARG A 341 -14.05 -11.32 10.46
N VAL A 342 -13.50 -10.12 10.24
CA VAL A 342 -14.18 -8.82 10.42
C VAL A 342 -15.21 -8.63 9.30
N ARG A 343 -16.37 -8.01 9.59
CA ARG A 343 -17.53 -8.05 8.68
C ARG A 343 -18.28 -6.73 8.50
N ASN A 344 -18.90 -6.60 7.33
CA ASN A 344 -19.73 -5.46 6.94
C ASN A 344 -18.95 -4.14 7.08
N ILE A 345 -17.93 -3.99 6.23
CA ILE A 345 -17.06 -2.82 6.21
C ILE A 345 -17.40 -1.99 4.98
N ARG A 346 -17.72 -0.71 5.20
CA ARG A 346 -17.97 0.27 4.15
C ARG A 346 -16.98 1.42 4.29
N ILE A 347 -16.36 1.78 3.18
CA ILE A 347 -15.57 2.99 2.98
C ILE A 347 -16.24 3.72 1.82
N ASP A 348 -16.59 4.99 1.99
CA ASP A 348 -17.00 5.83 0.86
C ASP A 348 -15.74 6.33 0.16
N ASP A 349 -15.11 7.38 0.69
CA ASP A 349 -14.04 8.09 0.00
C ASP A 349 -12.83 8.26 0.93
N VAL A 350 -11.65 7.83 0.52
CA VAL A 350 -10.39 8.09 1.25
C VAL A 350 -9.42 8.84 0.34
N TYR A 351 -9.08 10.07 0.71
CA TYR A 351 -7.85 10.71 0.25
C TYR A 351 -6.74 10.46 1.27
N VAL A 352 -5.58 10.00 0.81
CA VAL A 352 -4.43 9.69 1.68
C VAL A 352 -3.10 10.07 1.04
N SER A 353 -2.33 10.92 1.74
CA SER A 353 -0.99 11.33 1.30
C SER A 353 0.09 11.28 2.38
N GLY A 354 1.32 11.03 1.93
CA GLY A 354 2.56 11.12 2.73
C GLY A 354 2.73 10.06 3.84
N THR A 355 1.96 8.98 3.82
CA THR A 355 2.16 7.82 4.71
C THR A 355 3.47 7.11 4.34
N SER A 356 4.37 6.88 5.30
CA SER A 356 5.61 6.09 5.07
C SER A 356 5.36 4.56 5.07
N ASN A 357 4.13 4.15 4.78
CA ASN A 357 3.60 2.78 4.82
C ASN A 357 2.34 2.73 3.92
N HIS A 358 1.39 1.83 4.18
CA HIS A 358 0.13 1.74 3.44
C HIS A 358 -0.81 2.93 3.67
N GLY A 359 -1.57 3.28 2.63
CA GLY A 359 -2.68 4.24 2.72
C GLY A 359 -3.92 3.60 3.37
N VAL A 360 -4.39 2.48 2.84
CA VAL A 360 -5.46 1.65 3.40
C VAL A 360 -5.05 0.18 3.35
N GLU A 361 -5.16 -0.54 4.47
CA GLU A 361 -5.06 -2.01 4.50
C GLU A 361 -6.24 -2.63 5.23
N THR A 362 -6.90 -3.59 4.58
CA THR A 362 -7.82 -4.53 5.22
C THR A 362 -7.14 -5.89 5.41
N TYR A 363 -7.25 -6.51 6.59
CA TYR A 363 -6.74 -7.86 6.84
C TYR A 363 -7.84 -8.76 7.41
N GLY A 364 -8.14 -9.86 6.72
CA GLY A 364 -9.10 -10.86 7.19
C GLY A 364 -10.56 -10.38 7.19
N VAL A 365 -10.92 -9.48 6.27
CA VAL A 365 -12.31 -8.96 6.13
C VAL A 365 -13.17 -9.89 5.28
N ASP A 366 -14.48 -9.89 5.53
CA ASP A 366 -15.56 -10.60 4.81
C ASP A 366 -16.75 -9.64 4.65
N GLY A 367 -16.97 -9.17 3.42
CA GLY A 367 -17.93 -8.10 3.13
C GLY A 367 -17.28 -6.73 3.27
N LEU A 368 -16.68 -6.26 2.18
CA LEU A 368 -16.08 -4.93 2.03
C LEU A 368 -16.74 -4.19 0.85
N THR A 369 -17.04 -2.92 1.03
CA THR A 369 -17.37 -1.99 -0.06
C THR A 369 -16.51 -0.74 0.06
N VAL A 370 -15.90 -0.31 -1.05
CA VAL A 370 -15.09 0.90 -1.16
C VAL A 370 -15.62 1.73 -2.33
N GLY A 371 -15.95 3.01 -2.12
CA GLY A 371 -16.20 3.95 -3.21
C GLY A 371 -14.91 4.26 -3.95
N GLN A 372 -14.02 5.04 -3.32
CA GLN A 372 -12.69 5.32 -3.84
C GLN A 372 -11.59 5.39 -2.78
N VAL A 373 -10.38 4.99 -3.17
CA VAL A 373 -9.14 5.35 -2.48
C VAL A 373 -8.26 6.14 -3.46
N VAL A 374 -7.94 7.38 -3.10
CA VAL A 374 -7.03 8.27 -3.83
C VAL A 374 -5.75 8.40 -3.01
N ALA A 375 -4.64 7.92 -3.58
CA ALA A 375 -3.34 7.86 -2.92
C ALA A 375 -2.32 8.79 -3.62
N ARG A 376 -1.62 9.63 -2.84
CA ARG A 376 -0.56 10.52 -3.34
C ARG A 376 0.69 10.35 -2.47
N ASN A 377 1.85 10.04 -3.04
CA ASN A 377 3.11 9.89 -2.28
C ASN A 377 3.00 8.89 -1.11
N VAL A 378 2.48 7.69 -1.38
CA VAL A 378 2.23 6.64 -0.37
C VAL A 378 3.36 5.60 -0.40
N GLY A 379 4.05 5.43 0.72
CA GLY A 379 5.29 4.65 0.80
C GLY A 379 5.15 3.17 0.42
N TYR A 380 4.05 2.50 0.81
CA TYR A 380 3.74 1.12 0.35
C TYR A 380 2.52 1.13 -0.57
N ALA A 381 1.51 0.28 -0.34
CA ALA A 381 0.34 0.22 -1.22
C ALA A 381 -0.72 1.27 -0.88
N GLY A 382 -1.40 1.79 -1.90
CA GLY A 382 -2.53 2.71 -1.76
C GLY A 382 -3.71 2.01 -1.11
N LEU A 383 -4.18 0.93 -1.73
CA LEU A 383 -5.11 -0.04 -1.14
C LEU A 383 -4.49 -1.45 -1.15
N LEU A 384 -4.38 -2.07 0.04
CA LEU A 384 -4.00 -3.46 0.24
C LEU A 384 -5.19 -4.28 0.78
N LEU A 385 -5.66 -5.25 0.00
CA LEU A 385 -6.61 -6.27 0.44
C LEU A 385 -5.86 -7.53 0.86
N ASN A 386 -5.63 -7.67 2.16
CA ASN A 386 -4.89 -8.77 2.77
C ASN A 386 -5.89 -9.84 3.27
N ALA A 387 -5.76 -11.08 2.79
CA ALA A 387 -6.66 -12.22 3.08
C ALA A 387 -8.18 -11.95 2.93
N THR A 388 -8.57 -10.85 2.27
CA THR A 388 -9.94 -10.28 2.30
C THR A 388 -10.85 -10.94 1.25
N ILE A 389 -12.14 -11.09 1.55
CA ILE A 389 -13.16 -11.71 0.66
C ILE A 389 -14.46 -10.89 0.60
N ASN A 390 -15.28 -11.16 -0.41
CA ASN A 390 -16.56 -10.49 -0.69
C ASN A 390 -16.37 -8.97 -0.74
N ALA A 391 -15.49 -8.51 -1.65
CA ALA A 391 -15.06 -7.12 -1.75
C ALA A 391 -15.47 -6.47 -3.07
N GLU A 392 -16.07 -5.29 -2.99
CA GLU A 392 -16.43 -4.41 -4.11
C GLU A 392 -15.66 -3.08 -3.97
N VAL A 393 -15.01 -2.61 -5.02
CA VAL A 393 -14.20 -1.39 -5.03
C VAL A 393 -14.51 -0.58 -6.29
N GLY A 394 -14.94 0.68 -6.17
CA GLY A 394 -15.16 1.55 -7.33
C GLY A 394 -13.84 1.94 -8.01
N LEU A 395 -13.05 2.77 -7.33
CA LEU A 395 -11.78 3.31 -7.84
C LEU A 395 -10.63 3.08 -6.85
N VAL A 396 -9.47 2.67 -7.38
CA VAL A 396 -8.18 2.89 -6.72
C VAL A 396 -7.33 3.77 -7.64
N ASP A 397 -7.12 5.01 -7.21
CA ASP A 397 -6.27 5.97 -7.91
C ASP A 397 -4.98 6.18 -7.12
N GLY A 398 -3.82 6.18 -7.79
CA GLY A 398 -2.55 6.27 -7.10
C GLY A 398 -1.43 6.91 -7.91
N GLU A 399 -0.79 7.89 -7.30
CA GLU A 399 0.38 8.59 -7.83
C GLU A 399 1.51 8.62 -6.79
N ASP A 400 2.75 8.37 -7.22
CA ASP A 400 3.91 8.17 -6.32
C ASP A 400 3.67 7.15 -5.20
N VAL A 401 2.88 6.12 -5.52
CA VAL A 401 2.60 5.01 -4.61
C VAL A 401 3.65 3.91 -4.81
N ALA A 402 4.25 3.43 -3.72
CA ALA A 402 5.28 2.40 -3.73
C ALA A 402 6.57 2.75 -4.52
N THR A 403 6.92 4.04 -4.65
CA THR A 403 8.15 4.50 -5.35
C THR A 403 9.39 3.82 -4.78
N GLY A 404 10.10 3.04 -5.61
CA GLY A 404 11.27 2.26 -5.21
C GLY A 404 10.97 1.03 -4.33
N GLN A 405 9.72 0.56 -4.24
CA GLN A 405 9.29 -0.50 -3.30
C GLN A 405 8.68 -1.74 -3.97
N GLY A 406 8.55 -2.81 -3.17
CA GLY A 406 7.89 -4.07 -3.54
C GLY A 406 6.35 -4.04 -3.58
N TYR A 407 5.73 -2.86 -3.59
CA TYR A 407 4.27 -2.69 -3.49
C TYR A 407 3.65 -2.15 -4.80
N ALA A 408 2.38 -1.73 -4.75
CA ALA A 408 1.57 -1.29 -5.89
C ALA A 408 0.46 -0.32 -5.44
N VAL A 409 -0.11 0.47 -6.36
CA VAL A 409 -1.33 1.27 -6.11
C VAL A 409 -2.44 0.40 -5.52
N PHE A 410 -2.74 -0.72 -6.18
CA PHE A 410 -3.65 -1.76 -5.68
C PHE A 410 -2.92 -3.09 -5.49
N ARG A 411 -2.93 -3.63 -4.27
CA ARG A 411 -2.37 -4.97 -3.96
C ARG A 411 -3.41 -5.90 -3.35
N VAL A 412 -3.45 -7.15 -3.81
CA VAL A 412 -4.17 -8.25 -3.15
C VAL A 412 -3.16 -9.30 -2.69
N ALA A 413 -3.25 -9.74 -1.43
CA ALA A 413 -2.21 -10.59 -0.83
C ALA A 413 -2.76 -11.63 0.15
N ASN A 414 -2.00 -12.72 0.31
CA ASN A 414 -2.16 -13.74 1.35
C ASN A 414 -3.54 -14.42 1.35
N GLU A 415 -3.82 -15.22 0.32
CA GLU A 415 -5.13 -15.85 0.10
C GLU A 415 -6.32 -14.88 -0.01
N ALA A 416 -6.09 -13.64 -0.47
CA ALA A 416 -7.18 -12.72 -0.79
C ALA A 416 -8.09 -13.32 -1.89
N GLY A 417 -9.40 -13.12 -1.74
CA GLY A 417 -10.44 -13.69 -2.60
C GLY A 417 -10.60 -15.21 -2.51
N ARG A 418 -9.98 -15.88 -1.52
CA ARG A 418 -10.18 -17.32 -1.28
C ARG A 418 -11.36 -17.59 -0.35
N ASP A 419 -12.38 -18.28 -0.87
CA ASP A 419 -13.47 -18.85 -0.07
C ASP A 419 -13.37 -20.38 -0.02
N GLY A 420 -13.46 -20.93 1.19
CA GLY A 420 -13.22 -22.35 1.47
C GLY A 420 -11.88 -22.84 0.93
N ALA A 421 -11.94 -23.59 -0.19
CA ALA A 421 -10.77 -24.16 -0.86
C ALA A 421 -10.53 -23.59 -2.27
N ALA A 422 -11.30 -22.59 -2.69
CA ALA A 422 -11.33 -22.05 -4.05
C ALA A 422 -11.27 -20.52 -4.06
N TRP A 423 -11.14 -19.95 -5.26
CA TRP A 423 -11.23 -18.51 -5.50
C TRP A 423 -12.40 -18.28 -6.46
N PRO A 424 -13.61 -17.96 -5.97
CA PRO A 424 -14.74 -17.64 -6.84
C PRO A 424 -14.41 -16.43 -7.71
N ALA A 425 -14.69 -16.49 -9.01
CA ALA A 425 -14.48 -15.37 -9.91
C ALA A 425 -15.40 -14.20 -9.52
N GLY A 426 -14.83 -13.02 -9.27
CA GLY A 426 -15.56 -11.85 -8.76
C GLY A 426 -15.75 -11.84 -7.24
N ASN A 427 -15.02 -12.66 -6.47
CA ASN A 427 -14.98 -12.55 -5.00
C ASN A 427 -14.28 -11.25 -4.53
N ILE A 428 -13.40 -10.71 -5.38
CA ILE A 428 -12.94 -9.32 -5.31
C ILE A 428 -13.27 -8.69 -6.67
N HIS A 429 -14.00 -7.59 -6.66
CA HIS A 429 -14.35 -6.80 -7.83
C HIS A 429 -13.78 -5.38 -7.69
N VAL A 430 -13.24 -4.84 -8.77
CA VAL A 430 -12.67 -3.49 -8.84
C VAL A 430 -13.08 -2.83 -10.16
N GLY A 431 -13.73 -1.67 -10.10
CA GLY A 431 -14.13 -0.89 -11.26
C GLY A 431 -12.93 -0.38 -12.06
N LYS A 432 -12.17 0.57 -11.52
CA LYS A 432 -10.96 1.12 -12.15
C LYS A 432 -9.75 1.10 -11.21
N VAL A 433 -8.58 0.77 -11.76
CA VAL A 433 -7.28 1.10 -11.15
C VAL A 433 -6.54 2.08 -12.05
N ARG A 434 -6.37 3.34 -11.60
CA ARG A 434 -5.48 4.33 -12.24
C ARG A 434 -4.17 4.39 -11.47
N ALA A 435 -3.06 4.39 -12.20
CA ALA A 435 -1.72 4.52 -11.65
C ALA A 435 -0.86 5.45 -12.49
N ARG A 436 -0.14 6.36 -11.81
CA ARG A 436 0.87 7.24 -12.39
C ARG A 436 2.17 7.12 -11.61
N ARG A 437 3.28 6.92 -12.33
CA ARG A 437 4.65 6.95 -11.77
C ARG A 437 4.77 5.91 -10.62
N GLY A 438 5.61 6.15 -9.61
CA GLY A 438 5.71 5.27 -8.44
C GLY A 438 6.22 3.85 -8.71
N GLY A 439 5.64 2.86 -8.03
CA GLY A 439 6.10 1.46 -8.00
C GLY A 439 5.45 0.55 -9.05
N ARG A 440 4.20 0.16 -8.83
CA ARG A 440 3.39 -0.71 -9.72
C ARG A 440 1.94 -0.25 -9.71
N GLY A 441 1.18 -0.51 -10.75
CA GLY A 441 -0.27 -0.31 -10.73
C GLY A 441 -0.98 -1.41 -9.93
N ILE A 442 -0.86 -2.67 -10.37
CA ILE A 442 -1.54 -3.81 -9.76
C ILE A 442 -0.53 -4.87 -9.31
N PHE A 443 -0.68 -5.39 -8.09
CA PHE A 443 0.07 -6.56 -7.61
C PHE A 443 -0.84 -7.59 -6.92
N CYS A 444 -0.97 -8.77 -7.52
CA CYS A 444 -1.57 -9.94 -6.89
C CYS A 444 -0.47 -10.92 -6.46
N VAL A 445 -0.53 -11.43 -5.22
CA VAL A 445 0.54 -12.27 -4.63
C VAL A 445 0.07 -13.27 -3.57
N SER A 446 0.86 -14.30 -3.32
CA SER A 446 0.73 -15.24 -2.19
C SER A 446 -0.61 -16.01 -2.16
N ASP A 447 -0.83 -16.84 -3.18
CA ASP A 447 -2.03 -17.65 -3.40
C ASP A 447 -3.34 -16.81 -3.37
N SER A 448 -3.29 -15.56 -3.82
CA SER A 448 -4.47 -14.67 -3.92
C SER A 448 -5.21 -14.86 -5.25
N GLY A 449 -6.45 -14.38 -5.35
CA GLY A 449 -7.26 -14.65 -6.52
C GLY A 449 -8.69 -14.16 -6.44
N GLY A 450 -9.53 -14.69 -7.33
CA GLY A 450 -10.95 -14.33 -7.44
C GLY A 450 -11.19 -12.88 -7.90
N LEU A 451 -10.10 -12.20 -8.29
CA LEU A 451 -10.05 -10.78 -8.61
C LEU A 451 -10.54 -10.54 -10.04
N THR A 452 -11.53 -9.66 -10.20
CA THR A 452 -11.85 -9.03 -11.48
C THR A 452 -11.57 -7.54 -11.37
N VAL A 453 -10.79 -7.02 -12.32
CA VAL A 453 -10.60 -5.58 -12.54
C VAL A 453 -11.20 -5.24 -13.89
N ASP A 454 -12.21 -4.39 -13.91
CA ASP A 454 -12.93 -3.99 -15.13
C ASP A 454 -12.06 -3.11 -16.02
N GLU A 455 -11.52 -2.02 -15.48
CA GLU A 455 -10.70 -1.03 -16.18
C GLU A 455 -9.33 -0.81 -15.53
N VAL A 456 -8.31 -0.59 -16.36
CA VAL A 456 -6.97 -0.17 -15.92
C VAL A 456 -6.48 1.03 -16.72
N ASP A 457 -5.72 1.88 -16.06
CA ASP A 457 -5.12 3.09 -16.64
C ASP A 457 -3.77 3.33 -15.96
N ILE A 458 -2.73 2.65 -16.45
CA ILE A 458 -1.44 2.51 -15.75
C ILE A 458 -0.32 3.10 -16.61
N ALA A 459 0.34 4.16 -16.13
CA ALA A 459 1.43 4.82 -16.84
C ALA A 459 2.69 4.99 -15.96
N ASP A 460 3.86 4.82 -16.59
CA ASP A 460 5.18 5.24 -16.10
C ASP A 460 5.64 4.65 -14.75
N THR A 461 5.09 3.50 -14.36
CA THR A 461 5.43 2.84 -13.10
C THR A 461 6.85 2.28 -13.10
N GLY A 462 7.68 2.62 -12.11
CA GLY A 462 9.11 2.26 -12.03
C GLY A 462 9.42 0.77 -11.78
N ASN A 463 8.40 -0.07 -11.70
CA ASN A 463 8.50 -1.54 -11.66
C ASN A 463 7.36 -2.14 -12.52
N ASN A 464 7.16 -3.46 -12.48
CA ASN A 464 6.12 -4.16 -13.25
C ASN A 464 4.75 -3.46 -13.16
N ALA A 465 4.26 -2.88 -14.25
CA ALA A 465 2.99 -2.15 -14.30
C ALA A 465 1.83 -2.98 -13.73
N ILE A 466 1.83 -4.28 -14.05
CA ILE A 466 0.97 -5.30 -13.45
C ILE A 466 1.84 -6.50 -13.09
N LEU A 467 1.76 -7.01 -11.86
CA LEU A 467 2.37 -8.28 -11.45
C LEU A 467 1.32 -9.23 -10.88
N LEU A 468 1.17 -10.40 -11.49
CA LEU A 468 0.26 -11.47 -11.06
C LEU A 468 1.10 -12.70 -10.71
N GLU A 469 1.57 -12.78 -9.46
CA GLU A 469 2.46 -13.81 -8.96
C GLU A 469 1.72 -14.79 -8.04
N ASN A 470 1.69 -16.10 -8.35
CA ASN A 470 0.89 -17.09 -7.61
C ASN A 470 -0.59 -16.64 -7.45
N CYS A 471 -1.24 -16.38 -8.59
CA CYS A 471 -2.59 -15.80 -8.68
C CYS A 471 -3.61 -16.74 -9.32
N HIS A 472 -4.85 -16.74 -8.80
CA HIS A 472 -5.87 -17.72 -9.14
C HIS A 472 -7.20 -17.09 -9.58
N GLN A 473 -7.79 -17.52 -10.71
CA GLN A 473 -9.11 -17.04 -11.14
C GLN A 473 -9.17 -15.49 -11.23
N THR A 474 -8.13 -14.89 -11.80
CA THR A 474 -7.96 -13.43 -11.90
C THR A 474 -8.23 -12.97 -13.33
N ARG A 475 -9.02 -11.90 -13.51
CA ARG A 475 -9.23 -11.22 -14.80
C ARG A 475 -8.86 -9.74 -14.67
N ILE A 476 -8.02 -9.23 -15.56
CA ILE A 476 -7.67 -7.79 -15.66
C ILE A 476 -8.10 -7.26 -17.02
N GLY A 477 -8.68 -6.06 -17.04
CA GLY A 477 -9.24 -5.44 -18.24
C GLY A 477 -10.56 -6.08 -18.66
N ALA A 478 -11.40 -6.51 -17.70
CA ALA A 478 -12.63 -7.22 -18.03
C ALA A 478 -13.56 -6.41 -18.95
N VAL A 479 -13.58 -5.08 -18.77
CA VAL A 479 -14.08 -4.08 -19.74
C VAL A 479 -12.95 -3.70 -20.71
N GLY A 480 -11.84 -3.12 -20.22
CA GLY A 480 -10.70 -2.70 -21.05
C GLY A 480 -9.57 -2.01 -20.29
N GLY A 481 -8.73 -1.25 -21.00
CA GLY A 481 -7.78 -0.34 -20.35
C GLY A 481 -6.48 -0.06 -21.12
N THR A 482 -5.65 0.79 -20.52
CA THR A 482 -4.33 1.21 -21.01
C THR A 482 -3.22 0.79 -20.05
N VAL A 483 -2.09 0.37 -20.61
CA VAL A 483 -0.81 0.25 -19.92
C VAL A 483 0.29 0.85 -20.80
N SER A 484 0.85 1.98 -20.39
CA SER A 484 1.84 2.74 -21.16
C SER A 484 3.17 2.87 -20.41
N GLY A 485 4.23 2.30 -20.97
CA GLY A 485 5.56 2.33 -20.38
C GLY A 485 5.67 1.53 -19.08
N GLY A 486 6.59 1.96 -18.22
CA GLY A 486 6.91 1.28 -16.97
C GLY A 486 7.50 -0.13 -17.16
N GLY A 487 7.54 -0.91 -16.07
CA GLY A 487 7.98 -2.31 -16.10
C GLY A 487 6.95 -3.27 -16.72
N GLU A 488 7.28 -4.56 -16.74
CA GLU A 488 6.50 -5.61 -17.42
C GLU A 488 5.05 -5.73 -16.95
N VAL A 489 4.14 -6.08 -17.87
CA VAL A 489 2.84 -6.69 -17.54
C VAL A 489 3.10 -8.18 -17.37
N ARG A 490 3.34 -8.60 -16.12
CA ARG A 490 3.93 -9.90 -15.82
C ARG A 490 3.00 -10.86 -15.09
N ILE A 491 2.86 -12.05 -15.65
CA ILE A 491 2.30 -13.23 -15.00
C ILE A 491 3.47 -14.11 -14.56
N ALA A 492 3.52 -14.48 -13.29
CA ALA A 492 4.64 -15.20 -12.68
C ALA A 492 4.17 -16.16 -11.58
N HIS A 493 5.09 -16.92 -10.99
CA HIS A 493 4.90 -17.60 -9.72
C HIS A 493 6.24 -18.00 -9.10
N ARG A 494 6.33 -17.98 -7.77
CA ARG A 494 7.37 -18.66 -7.00
C ARG A 494 7.02 -20.14 -6.86
N THR A 495 7.97 -21.02 -7.15
CA THR A 495 7.74 -22.48 -7.25
C THR A 495 7.79 -23.24 -5.93
N ASN A 496 8.31 -22.61 -4.86
CA ASN A 496 8.73 -23.31 -3.64
C ASN A 496 7.87 -22.96 -2.40
N GLU A 497 7.03 -21.93 -2.50
CA GLU A 497 6.34 -21.29 -1.36
C GLU A 497 4.82 -21.31 -1.52
N HIS A 498 4.34 -21.20 -2.76
CA HIS A 498 2.95 -20.97 -3.15
C HIS A 498 2.60 -21.80 -4.41
N THR A 499 1.30 -21.94 -4.72
CA THR A 499 0.85 -22.74 -5.87
C THR A 499 0.97 -21.94 -7.19
N PRO A 500 1.33 -22.57 -8.33
CA PRO A 500 1.50 -21.84 -9.58
C PRO A 500 0.24 -21.09 -10.05
N SER A 501 0.45 -19.89 -10.60
CA SER A 501 -0.62 -19.04 -11.15
C SER A 501 -1.50 -19.83 -12.11
N SER A 502 -2.82 -19.67 -11.98
CA SER A 502 -3.77 -20.49 -12.72
C SER A 502 -5.13 -19.82 -12.96
N ASN A 503 -5.64 -19.99 -14.18
CA ASN A 503 -6.86 -19.31 -14.66
C ASN A 503 -6.77 -17.78 -14.58
N VAL A 504 -5.59 -17.23 -14.91
CA VAL A 504 -5.38 -15.78 -15.04
C VAL A 504 -5.69 -15.35 -16.48
N THR A 505 -6.39 -14.24 -16.63
CA THR A 505 -6.82 -13.69 -17.93
C THR A 505 -6.44 -12.21 -18.02
N LEU A 506 -5.65 -11.85 -19.03
CA LEU A 506 -5.44 -10.47 -19.47
C LEU A 506 -6.23 -10.28 -20.78
N GLN A 507 -7.13 -9.31 -20.81
CA GLN A 507 -7.99 -9.07 -21.97
C GLN A 507 -8.22 -7.57 -22.22
N ASN A 508 -8.54 -7.21 -23.46
CA ASN A 508 -9.02 -5.88 -23.87
C ASN A 508 -8.06 -4.71 -23.55
N LEU A 509 -6.76 -4.96 -23.40
CA LEU A 509 -5.77 -3.94 -23.05
C LEU A 509 -5.07 -3.35 -24.28
N THR A 510 -4.90 -2.05 -24.30
CA THR A 510 -3.88 -1.36 -25.12
C THR A 510 -2.60 -1.30 -24.31
N VAL A 511 -1.54 -1.99 -24.76
CA VAL A 511 -0.25 -2.04 -24.05
C VAL A 511 0.84 -1.49 -24.96
N THR A 512 1.49 -0.41 -24.55
CA THR A 512 2.51 0.31 -25.32
C THR A 512 3.77 0.54 -24.49
N GLY A 513 4.95 0.56 -25.10
CA GLY A 513 6.22 0.85 -24.41
C GLY A 513 6.71 -0.21 -23.40
N THR A 514 5.95 -1.30 -23.19
CA THR A 514 6.30 -2.39 -22.26
C THR A 514 6.02 -3.77 -22.85
N THR A 515 6.49 -4.81 -22.15
CA THR A 515 6.37 -6.23 -22.53
C THR A 515 5.32 -6.94 -21.67
N ILE A 516 4.49 -7.79 -22.30
CA ILE A 516 3.68 -8.78 -21.58
C ILE A 516 4.52 -10.06 -21.45
N ARG A 517 4.77 -10.52 -20.22
CA ARG A 517 5.55 -11.75 -19.96
C ARG A 517 4.78 -12.76 -19.13
N GLU A 518 4.84 -14.03 -19.50
CA GLU A 518 4.46 -15.16 -18.64
C GLU A 518 5.71 -15.97 -18.26
N SER A 519 6.25 -15.76 -17.05
CA SER A 519 7.44 -16.51 -16.61
C SER A 519 7.57 -16.62 -15.08
N PRO A 520 7.54 -17.86 -14.51
CA PRO A 520 7.38 -19.15 -15.20
C PRO A 520 5.92 -19.45 -15.58
N CYS A 521 5.70 -20.35 -16.55
CA CYS A 521 4.38 -20.67 -17.12
C CYS A 521 3.33 -21.09 -16.07
N GLY A 522 2.14 -20.49 -16.13
CA GLY A 522 1.00 -20.87 -15.30
C GLY A 522 0.16 -22.00 -15.93
N THR A 523 -1.04 -22.23 -15.37
CA THR A 523 -2.00 -23.21 -15.91
C THR A 523 -3.32 -22.56 -16.31
N GLY A 524 -3.72 -22.69 -17.57
CA GLY A 524 -4.96 -22.08 -18.07
C GLY A 524 -4.90 -20.54 -18.13
N ILE A 525 -3.71 -19.99 -18.32
CA ILE A 525 -3.46 -18.55 -18.53
C ILE A 525 -4.00 -18.15 -19.91
N ARG A 526 -4.51 -16.92 -20.03
CA ARG A 526 -5.03 -16.36 -21.29
C ARG A 526 -4.57 -14.92 -21.47
N ILE A 527 -4.13 -14.60 -22.68
CA ILE A 527 -3.82 -13.25 -23.14
C ILE A 527 -4.57 -13.07 -24.47
N CYS A 528 -5.50 -12.12 -24.55
CA CYS A 528 -6.36 -11.94 -25.72
C CYS A 528 -6.78 -10.49 -25.95
N ASN A 529 -7.21 -10.16 -27.17
CA ASN A 529 -7.66 -8.80 -27.54
C ASN A 529 -6.71 -7.69 -27.05
N ILE A 530 -5.41 -7.89 -27.27
CA ILE A 530 -4.35 -6.94 -26.90
C ILE A 530 -4.03 -6.07 -28.12
N SER A 531 -3.92 -4.76 -27.91
CA SER A 531 -3.48 -3.79 -28.91
C SER A 531 -2.27 -2.98 -28.41
N GLY A 532 -1.78 -2.01 -29.19
CA GLY A 532 -0.56 -1.23 -28.87
C GLY A 532 0.76 -1.86 -29.34
N ASN A 533 0.70 -3.06 -29.94
CA ASN A 533 1.86 -3.84 -30.44
C ASN A 533 2.96 -4.12 -29.39
N PRO A 534 2.63 -4.58 -28.17
CA PRO A 534 3.64 -4.95 -27.18
C PRO A 534 4.41 -6.20 -27.63
N THR A 535 5.64 -6.36 -27.11
CA THR A 535 6.29 -7.68 -27.10
C THR A 535 5.49 -8.60 -26.18
N ILE A 536 5.19 -9.82 -26.64
CA ILE A 536 4.50 -10.84 -25.84
C ILE A 536 5.38 -12.09 -25.74
N ASP A 537 6.05 -12.24 -24.59
CA ASP A 537 6.84 -13.42 -24.23
C ASP A 537 6.00 -14.33 -23.30
N ALA A 538 5.12 -15.13 -23.90
CA ALA A 538 4.17 -15.98 -23.18
C ALA A 538 4.25 -17.46 -23.60
N CYS A 539 3.78 -18.34 -22.73
CA CYS A 539 3.91 -19.78 -22.92
C CYS A 539 2.95 -20.32 -23.99
N ALA A 540 3.29 -21.52 -24.50
CA ALA A 540 2.60 -22.11 -25.64
C ALA A 540 1.11 -22.38 -25.35
N GLY A 541 0.22 -21.66 -26.05
CA GLY A 541 -1.24 -21.75 -25.90
C GLY A 541 -1.88 -20.65 -25.05
N THR A 542 -1.08 -19.78 -24.41
CA THR A 542 -1.57 -18.66 -23.60
C THR A 542 -2.19 -17.54 -24.44
N VAL A 543 -1.57 -17.20 -25.58
CA VAL A 543 -2.07 -16.14 -26.47
C VAL A 543 -3.23 -16.65 -27.33
N GLN A 544 -4.37 -15.98 -27.29
CA GLN A 544 -5.65 -16.42 -27.87
C GLN A 544 -6.36 -15.25 -28.56
N ALA A 545 -7.07 -15.51 -29.66
CA ALA A 545 -7.76 -14.44 -30.41
C ALA A 545 -8.90 -13.77 -29.63
N SER A 546 -9.52 -14.48 -28.69
CA SER A 546 -10.64 -14.03 -27.85
C SER A 546 -10.67 -14.84 -26.55
N CYS A 547 -10.96 -14.19 -25.43
CA CYS A 547 -11.20 -14.87 -24.16
C CYS A 547 -12.69 -15.27 -23.97
N PRO A 548 -12.99 -16.27 -23.12
CA PRO A 548 -14.34 -16.63 -22.70
C PRO A 548 -14.84 -15.84 -21.48
#